data_AF-A0A2N4XLN9-F1
#
_entry.id   AF-A0A2N4XLN9-F1
#
_cell.length_a   1.000
_cell.length_b   1.000
_cell.length_c   1.000
_cell.angle_alpha   90.00
_cell.angle_beta   90.00
_cell.angle_gamma   90.00
#
_symmetry.space_group_name_H-M   'P 1'
#
loop_
_entity.id
_entity.type
_entity.pdbx_description
1 polymer ?
#
loop_
_entity_poly.entity_id
_entity_poly.type
_entity_poly.pdbx_seq_one_letter_code
_entity_poly.pdbx_strand_id
1 'polypeptide(L)' 'MSYDAIKADRQLCTGYRKGGQAAKCNGQLYRCTACSTTGCRQTYVEGCSEQAFDVNWKCTKCGALNQKEGPLNFVNRIGA' A
#
# COMPACT_ATOMS: atom_id res chain seq x y z
N MET A 1 3.81 -15.47 -19.49
CA MET A 1 3.53 -15.28 -18.05
C MET A 1 2.13 -15.81 -17.78
N SER A 2 1.94 -16.67 -16.77
CA SER A 2 0.60 -17.12 -16.40
C SER A 2 -0.16 -16.00 -15.67
N TYR A 3 -1.49 -16.02 -15.77
CA TYR A 3 -2.37 -15.09 -15.07
C TYR A 3 -2.16 -15.10 -13.54
N ASP A 4 -1.79 -16.25 -12.97
CA ASP A 4 -1.51 -16.41 -11.55
C ASP A 4 -0.20 -15.70 -11.12
N ALA A 5 0.82 -15.68 -11.98
CA ALA A 5 2.04 -14.91 -11.74
C ALA A 5 1.75 -13.40 -11.71
N ILE A 6 0.87 -12.91 -12.59
CA ILE A 6 0.45 -11.50 -12.62
C ILE A 6 -0.35 -11.13 -11.35
N LYS A 7 -1.06 -12.08 -10.74
CA LYS A 7 -1.78 -11.84 -9.47
C LYS A 7 -0.84 -11.82 -8.27
N ALA A 8 0.12 -12.75 -8.22
CA ALA A 8 1.11 -12.80 -7.15
C ALA A 8 2.08 -11.62 -7.18
N ASP A 9 2.38 -11.08 -8.37
CA ASP A 9 3.30 -9.95 -8.58
C ASP A 9 2.67 -8.57 -8.35
N ARG A 10 1.34 -8.49 -8.22
CA ARG A 10 0.68 -7.28 -7.74
C ARG A 10 0.99 -7.19 -6.25
N GLN A 11 1.87 -6.27 -5.85
CA GLN A 11 2.13 -5.88 -4.47
C GLN A 11 0.85 -5.26 -3.87
N LEU A 12 -0.13 -6.11 -3.58
CA LEU A 12 -1.42 -5.79 -2.99
C LEU A 12 -1.27 -5.72 -1.48
N CYS A 13 -2.15 -4.95 -0.84
CA CYS A 13 -2.23 -4.95 0.61
C CYS A 13 -2.56 -6.36 1.11
N THR A 14 -1.73 -6.89 2.00
CA THR A 14 -1.97 -8.17 2.66
C THR A 14 -2.57 -8.00 4.05
N GLY A 15 -2.58 -6.77 4.57
CA GLY A 15 -3.15 -6.43 5.86
C GLY A 15 -4.64 -6.73 6.00
N TYR A 16 -5.11 -6.71 7.23
CA TYR A 16 -6.49 -7.01 7.61
C TYR A 16 -7.16 -5.77 8.20
N ARG A 17 -8.48 -5.64 7.97
CA ARG A 17 -9.26 -4.55 8.55
C ARG A 17 -9.27 -4.67 10.08
N LYS A 18 -9.06 -3.55 10.77
CA LYS A 18 -9.24 -3.49 12.23
C LYS A 18 -10.74 -3.29 12.55
N GLY A 19 -11.30 -4.04 13.49
CA GLY A 19 -12.65 -3.75 14.03
C GLY A 19 -13.78 -4.76 13.79
N GLY A 20 -13.50 -6.05 13.53
CA GLY A 20 -14.47 -7.12 13.82
C GLY A 20 -14.81 -8.07 12.68
N GLN A 21 -14.56 -7.71 11.42
CA GLN A 21 -14.50 -8.69 10.33
C GLN A 21 -13.07 -8.72 9.80
N ALA A 22 -12.38 -9.85 9.94
CA ALA A 22 -11.01 -10.09 9.43
C ALA A 22 -10.98 -10.17 7.88
N ALA A 23 -11.65 -9.23 7.21
CA ALA A 23 -11.57 -9.06 5.77
C ALA A 23 -10.21 -8.48 5.42
N LYS A 24 -9.64 -8.95 4.31
CA LYS A 24 -8.43 -8.38 3.73
C LYS A 24 -8.65 -6.91 3.39
N CYS A 25 -7.62 -6.11 3.62
CA CYS A 25 -7.57 -4.74 3.14
C CYS A 25 -7.46 -4.75 1.63
N ASN A 26 -8.21 -3.85 0.98
CA ASN A 26 -8.15 -3.70 -0.45
C ASN A 26 -7.16 -2.60 -0.81
N GLY A 27 -6.45 -2.77 -1.92
CA GLY A 27 -5.60 -1.74 -2.51
C GLY A 27 -4.19 -2.21 -2.84
N GLN A 28 -3.42 -1.30 -3.43
CA GLN A 28 -2.00 -1.48 -3.76
C GLN A 28 -1.12 -0.97 -2.62
N LEU A 29 0.10 -1.49 -2.55
CA LEU A 29 1.14 -0.98 -1.67
C LEU A 29 1.78 0.29 -2.26
N TYR A 30 2.06 1.23 -1.37
CA TYR A 30 2.78 2.47 -1.62
C TYR A 30 3.86 2.60 -0.57
N ARG A 31 5.01 3.19 -0.95
CA ARG A 31 6.10 3.52 -0.04
C ARG A 31 6.08 5.01 0.25
N CYS A 32 6.29 5.41 1.51
CA CYS A 32 6.53 6.79 1.86
C CYS A 32 7.99 7.16 1.60
N THR A 33 8.24 8.16 0.77
CA THR A 33 9.61 8.62 0.45
C THR A 33 10.26 9.34 1.64
N ALA A 34 9.46 9.91 2.55
CA ALA A 34 9.95 10.65 3.71
C ALA A 34 10.44 9.73 4.85
N CYS A 35 9.81 8.56 5.06
CA CYS A 35 10.13 7.66 6.17
C CYS A 35 10.31 6.18 5.78
N SER A 36 10.28 5.88 4.49
CA SER A 36 10.38 4.53 3.92
C SER A 36 9.32 3.52 4.38
N THR A 37 8.27 3.94 5.07
CA THR A 37 7.15 3.06 5.45
C THR A 37 6.42 2.61 4.19
N THR A 38 6.28 1.30 4.00
CA THR A 38 5.45 0.70 2.95
C THR A 38 4.15 0.17 3.52
N GLY A 39 3.05 0.40 2.82
CA GLY A 39 1.73 -0.07 3.23
C GLY A 39 0.65 0.42 2.28
N CYS A 40 -0.58 0.01 2.52
CA CYS A 40 -1.69 0.41 1.67
C CYS A 40 -2.33 1.73 2.09
N ARG A 41 -3.02 2.33 1.11
CA ARG A 41 -3.89 3.48 1.34
C ARG A 41 -5.26 3.01 1.78
N GLN A 42 -5.76 3.53 2.89
CA GLN A 42 -7.13 3.30 3.35
C GLN A 42 -7.83 4.63 3.57
N THR A 43 -9.16 4.63 3.43
CA THR A 43 -9.98 5.82 3.69
C THR A 43 -9.91 6.24 5.15
N TYR A 44 -10.03 5.27 6.06
CA TYR A 44 -9.99 5.48 7.50
C TYR A 44 -8.56 5.31 8.03
N VAL A 45 -8.15 6.20 8.93
CA VAL A 45 -6.87 6.11 9.64
C VAL A 45 -6.89 4.89 10.56
N GLU A 46 -5.80 4.12 10.53
CA GLU A 46 -5.67 2.82 11.20
C GLU A 46 -6.74 1.77 10.84
N GLY A 47 -7.46 1.95 9.74
CA GLY A 47 -8.47 1.01 9.28
C GLY A 47 -7.90 -0.33 8.79
N CYS A 48 -6.59 -0.39 8.54
CA CYS A 48 -5.87 -1.60 8.15
C CYS A 48 -4.60 -1.81 8.98
N SER A 49 -4.25 -3.06 9.26
CA SER A 49 -3.00 -3.42 9.95
C SER A 49 -1.74 -2.96 9.21
N GLU A 50 -1.77 -2.93 7.88
CA GLU A 50 -0.65 -2.52 7.00
C GLU A 50 -0.93 -1.19 6.30
N GLN A 51 -1.60 -0.26 6.97
CA GLN A 51 -1.85 1.06 6.41
C GLN A 51 -0.62 1.96 6.49
N ALA A 52 -0.17 2.48 5.34
CA ALA A 52 0.84 3.52 5.29
C ALA A 52 0.26 4.91 5.00
N PHE A 53 -0.91 5.00 4.35
CA PHE A 53 -1.50 6.27 3.94
C PHE A 53 -3.00 6.35 4.22
N ASP A 54 -3.48 7.55 4.50
CA ASP A 54 -4.91 7.88 4.55
C ASP A 54 -5.47 8.33 3.18
N VAL A 55 -6.74 8.72 3.15
CA VAL A 55 -7.39 9.24 1.93
C VAL A 55 -6.71 10.49 1.36
N ASN A 56 -6.03 11.29 2.19
CA ASN A 56 -5.36 12.53 1.80
C ASN A 56 -3.90 12.33 1.42
N TRP A 57 -3.42 11.07 1.30
CA TRP A 57 -2.01 10.74 1.10
C TRP A 57 -1.11 11.26 2.22
N LYS A 58 -1.65 11.37 3.44
CA LYS A 58 -0.87 11.58 4.64
C LYS A 58 -0.31 10.25 5.10
N CYS A 59 1.01 10.19 5.29
CA CYS A 59 1.65 9.02 5.86
C CYS A 59 1.20 8.85 7.32
N THR A 60 0.66 7.68 7.66
CA THR A 60 0.20 7.37 9.02
C THR A 60 1.34 7.26 10.03
N LYS A 61 2.57 7.00 9.56
CA LYS A 61 3.75 6.85 10.44
C LYS A 61 4.48 8.16 10.74
N CYS A 62 4.69 9.02 9.74
CA CYS A 62 5.48 10.25 9.90
C CYS A 62 4.69 11.54 9.67
N GLY A 63 3.43 11.44 9.24
CA GLY A 63 2.59 12.61 8.96
C GLY A 63 2.89 13.36 7.66
N ALA A 64 3.91 12.94 6.88
CA ALA A 64 4.25 13.57 5.61
C ALA A 64 3.09 13.49 4.61
N LEU A 65 2.81 14.61 3.94
CA LEU A 65 1.75 14.71 2.94
C LEU A 65 2.30 14.53 1.53
N ASN A 66 1.63 13.73 0.71
CA ASN A 66 1.95 13.50 -0.71
C ASN A 66 3.36 12.92 -1.01
N GLN A 67 4.10 12.52 0.01
CA GLN A 67 5.43 11.88 -0.09
C GLN A 67 5.29 10.37 -0.32
N LYS A 68 4.76 9.99 -1.49
CA LYS A 68 4.46 8.60 -1.86
C LYS A 68 5.19 8.17 -3.12
N GLU A 69 5.57 6.91 -3.14
CA GLU A 69 6.09 6.18 -4.29
C GLU A 69 5.17 4.96 -4.50
N GLY A 70 4.59 4.85 -5.69
CA GLY A 70 3.75 3.71 -6.07
C GLY A 70 2.63 4.06 -7.05
N PRO A 71 1.75 3.10 -7.38
CA PRO A 71 1.68 1.76 -6.80
C PRO A 71 2.92 0.93 -7.13
N LEU A 72 3.40 0.16 -6.15
CA LEU A 72 4.60 -0.66 -6.28
C LEU A 72 4.32 -1.87 -7.22
N ASN A 73 4.02 -1.63 -8.49
CA ASN A 73 3.91 -2.67 -9.52
C ASN A 73 5.18 -2.66 -10.37
N PHE A 74 5.64 -3.86 -10.74
CA PHE A 74 6.87 -4.07 -11.49
C PHE A 74 6.66 -3.93 -13.01
N VAL A 75 6.46 -2.70 -13.52
CA VAL A 75 6.85 -2.37 -14.91
C VAL A 75 7.38 -0.94 -14.98
N ASN A 76 8.46 -0.67 -14.25
CA ASN A 76 9.41 0.41 -14.58
C ASN A 76 10.82 0.04 -14.11
N ARG A 77 11.22 -1.21 -14.38
CA ARG A 77 12.63 -1.57 -14.60
C ARG A 77 12.85 -1.74 -16.10
N ILE A 78 12.73 -0.66 -16.87
CA ILE A 78 13.38 -0.57 -18.19
C ILE A 78 14.54 0.41 -17.99
N GLY A 79 15.69 -0.17 -17.71
CA GLY A 79 16.92 0.48 -17.30
C GLY A 79 17.94 -0.63 -17.02
N ALA A 80 18.12 -1.50 -18.02
CA ALA A 80 19.23 -2.45 -18.15
C ALA A 80 19.65 -2.42 -19.62
#